data_AF-A0A448VHQ4-F1
#
_entry.id   AF-A0A448VHQ4-F1
#
_cell.length_a   1.000
_cell.length_b   1.000
_cell.length_c   1.000
_cell.angle_alpha   90.00
_cell.angle_beta   90.00
_cell.angle_gamma   90.00
#
_symmetry.space_group_name_H-M   'P 1'
#
loop_
_entity.id
_entity.type
_entity.pdbx_description
1 polymer ?
#
loop_
_entity_poly.entity_id
_entity_poly.type
_entity_poly.pdbx_seq_one_letter_code
_entity_poly.pdbx_strand_id
1 'polypeptide(L)' 'MAKAGISADAVAGMCHAELVAWFGDILDSLGVKKPTDDGVIISRRLPKPSK' A
#
# COMPACT_ATOMS: atom_id res chain seq x y z
N MET A 1 -12.03 12.15 3.88
CA MET A 1 -11.38 13.43 4.25
C MET A 1 -9.88 13.20 4.20
N ALA A 2 -9.23 13.49 3.07
CA ALA A 2 -7.78 13.31 2.96
C ALA A 2 -7.09 14.30 3.91
N LYS A 3 -6.58 13.80 5.04
CA LYS A 3 -5.91 14.61 6.07
C LYS A 3 -4.50 14.95 5.60
N ALA A 4 -4.37 15.76 4.55
CA ALA A 4 -3.10 16.22 3.99
C ALA A 4 -2.37 17.27 4.87
N GLY A 5 -2.60 17.28 6.18
CA GLY A 5 -2.14 18.34 7.10
C GLY A 5 -1.77 17.83 8.49
N ILE A 6 -1.32 16.58 8.61
CA ILE A 6 -0.82 16.06 9.88
C ILE A 6 0.70 16.27 9.97
N SER A 7 1.18 16.75 11.12
CA SER A 7 2.62 16.93 11.37
C SER A 7 3.30 15.59 11.64
N ALA A 8 4.61 15.51 11.40
CA ALA A 8 5.40 14.32 11.67
C ALA A 8 5.34 13.89 13.16
N ASP A 9 5.29 14.86 14.08
CA ASP A 9 5.15 14.63 15.52
C ASP A 9 3.80 13.97 15.87
N ALA A 10 2.72 14.41 15.23
CA ALA A 10 1.40 13.82 15.42
C ALA A 10 1.32 12.38 14.86
N VAL A 11 2.08 12.06 13.81
CA VAL A 11 2.20 10.68 13.30
C VAL A 11 3.05 9.82 14.25
N ALA A 12 4.11 10.38 14.82
CA ALA A 12 4.99 9.67 15.77
C ALA A 12 4.27 9.25 17.06
N GLY A 13 3.23 9.99 17.45
CA GLY A 13 2.40 9.67 18.62
C GLY A 13 1.27 8.66 18.36
N MET A 14 1.03 8.23 17.12
CA MET A 14 -0.09 7.32 16.80
C MET A 14 0.16 5.90 17.27
N CYS A 15 -0.91 5.22 17.69
CA CYS A 15 -0.85 3.78 17.86
C CYS A 15 -0.81 3.08 16.48
N HIS A 16 -0.41 1.80 16.48
CA HIS A 16 -0.28 1.02 15.25
C HIS A 16 -1.58 1.01 14.41
N ALA A 17 -2.73 0.87 15.05
CA ALA A 17 -4.02 0.83 14.36
C ALA A 17 -4.36 2.17 13.66
N GLU A 18 -4.11 3.29 14.32
CA GLU A 18 -4.32 4.63 13.75
C GLU A 18 -3.39 4.90 12.58
N LEU A 19 -2.13 4.48 12.69
CA LEU A 19 -1.12 4.67 11.66
C LEU A 19 -1.46 3.85 10.41
N VAL A 20 -1.94 2.62 10.58
CA VAL A 20 -2.41 1.77 9.47
C VAL A 20 -3.61 2.37 8.76
N ALA A 21 -4.59 2.90 9.50
CA ALA A 21 -5.76 3.56 8.91
C ALA A 21 -5.36 4.81 8.13
N TRP A 22 -4.54 5.67 8.72
CA TRP A 22 -4.03 6.89 8.08
C TRP A 22 -3.21 6.60 6.82
N PHE A 23 -2.34 5.59 6.87
CA PHE A 23 -1.57 5.18 5.70
C PHE A 23 -2.49 4.62 4.59
N GLY A 24 -3.54 3.88 4.96
CA GLY A 24 -4.58 3.44 4.04
C GLY A 24 -5.23 4.60 3.28
N ASP A 25 -5.66 5.64 4.00
CA ASP A 25 -6.27 6.83 3.40
C ASP A 25 -5.33 7.57 2.43
N ILE A 26 -4.02 7.59 2.73
CA ILE A 26 -2.99 8.15 1.83
C ILE A 26 -2.89 7.34 0.54
N LEU A 27 -2.75 6.02 0.67
CA LEU A 27 -2.62 5.13 -0.49
C LEU A 27 -3.86 5.23 -1.38
N ASP A 28 -5.05 5.25 -0.80
CA ASP A 28 -6.31 5.40 -1.52
C ASP A 28 -6.38 6.77 -2.23
N SER A 29 -5.93 7.84 -1.57
CA SER A 29 -5.85 9.19 -2.17
C SER A 29 -4.87 9.27 -3.34
N LEU A 30 -3.79 8.49 -3.31
CA LEU A 30 -2.83 8.37 -4.41
C LEU A 30 -3.32 7.43 -5.53
N GLY A 31 -4.49 6.81 -5.37
CA GLY A 31 -5.02 5.82 -6.30
C GLY A 31 -4.25 4.49 -6.29
N VAL A 32 -3.43 4.26 -5.26
CA VAL A 32 -2.69 3.00 -5.08
C VAL A 32 -3.68 1.95 -4.61
N LYS A 33 -4.12 1.11 -5.54
CA LYS A 33 -4.95 -0.04 -5.21
C LYS A 33 -4.12 -0.99 -4.33
N LYS A 34 -4.61 -1.26 -3.13
CA LYS A 34 -4.10 -2.38 -2.34
C LYS A 34 -4.26 -3.64 -3.19
N PRO A 35 -3.23 -4.48 -3.33
CA PRO A 35 -3.40 -5.77 -3.97
C PRO A 35 -4.50 -6.50 -3.22
N THR A 36 -5.65 -6.69 -3.88
CA THR A 36 -6.64 -7.64 -3.39
C THR A 36 -6.03 -9.04 -3.52
N ASP A 37 -6.35 -9.94 -2.61
CA ASP A 37 -5.87 -11.33 -2.62
C ASP A 37 -6.17 -12.08 -3.94
N ASP A 38 -7.01 -11.50 -4.80
CA ASP A 38 -7.31 -11.97 -6.16
C ASP A 38 -6.09 -11.87 -7.11
N GLY A 39 -5.08 -11.07 -6.75
CA GLY A 39 -3.88 -10.82 -7.53
C GLY A 39 -2.77 -11.83 -7.29
N VAL A 40 -3.04 -13.13 -7.42
CA VAL A 40 -1.96 -14.14 -7.40
C VAL A 40 -1.07 -13.93 -8.63
N ILE A 41 0.16 -13.46 -8.41
CA ILE A 41 1.18 -13.37 -9.46
C ILE A 41 1.61 -14.81 -9.80
N ILE A 42 0.96 -15.42 -10.79
CA ILE A 42 1.38 -16.72 -11.33
C ILE A 42 2.55 -16.48 -12.31
N SER A 43 3.78 -16.53 -11.80
CA SER A 43 4.97 -16.59 -12.63
C SER A 43 5.02 -17.95 -13.34
N ARG A 44 4.54 -18.01 -14.59
CA ARG A 44 4.73 -19.19 -15.44
C ARG A 44 6.21 -19.25 -15.85
N ARG A 45 6.90 -20.34 -15.46
CA ARG A 45 8.27 -20.60 -15.93
C ARG A 45 8.24 -20.72 -17.46
N LEU A 46 8.75 -19.72 -18.16
CA LEU A 46 9.01 -19.82 -19.59
C LEU A 46 10.22 -20.75 -19.79
N PRO A 47 10.19 -21.65 -20.79
CA PRO A 47 11.36 -22.45 -21.15
C PRO A 47 12.52 -21.53 -21.53
N LYS A 48 13.74 -21.92 -21.17
CA LYS A 48 14.96 -21.19 -21.55
C LYS A 48 14.97 -21.03 -23.09
N PRO A 49 15.31 -19.84 -23.61
CA PRO A 49 15.48 -19.66 -25.05
C PRO A 49 16.52 -20.68 -25.57
N SER A 50 16.15 -21.45 -26.60
CA SER A 50 17.13 -22.22 -27.37
C SER A 50 18.01 -21.21 -28.09
N LYS A 51 19.33 -21.40 -27.98
CA LYS A 51 20.26 -20.76 -28.92
C LYS A 51 20.05 -21.31 -30.32
#